data_AF-A0A4Q6BXM6-F1
#
_entry.id   AF-A0A4Q6BXM6-F1
#
_cell.length_a   1.000
_cell.length_b   1.000
_cell.length_c   1.000
_cell.angle_alpha   90.00
_cell.angle_beta   90.00
_cell.angle_gamma   90.00
#
_symmetry.space_group_name_H-M   'P 1'
#
loop_
_entity.id
_entity.type
_entity.pdbx_description
1 polymer ?
#
loop_
_entity_poly.entity_id
_entity_poly.type
_entity_poly.pdbx_seq_one_letter_code
_entity_poly.pdbx_strand_id
1 'polypeptide(L)'
;MKPAALLFAWASSVLAAAAMAAAPAAPTPPDATSPAALAERMGRWRAELPQGTGPHRVVRVIEADNPDYTVYRPADLARSGKLPVVAFANGACRNVSTEYAGFLSELASHGYLVVAVGRDDNAFDIGPDSPPAGPNGRPLQVMDVKSLTRAVDWAIARNDDAASLYRGRLQPTRIAYMGHSCGGMQALTASADPRTTTTVVLNSGYYRTPPARPPGPLPEYRRWSELHAPTALFTGGPKDVAYRIARDSYEDGVAAGLPMFLASLPTLAHSGAYVGPDREWSRAVVAWLDWQLKGDARAREQFVGERCGLCTNASWQDVASHDLALPRGIHPVSLSRLPPLARAELDAEGKATYDRIVGAAPAPTTGPVPLSLYSPKIAQVFSDLNGYLRYNGALSPRHTEVAILVASWEIEQQYEYSAHEPAALRYGAPQAVIDTIKYDRAPIGLSAEETLIIRLGRAILRDHFVDRGLYAEVEKTFGRRGLVELVTVMGDYVMVGMIMTTIDQQLPPDRPALLPKR
;
A
#
# COMPACT_ATOMS: atom_id res chain seq x y z
N MET A 1 -18.12 -77.46 -38.36
CA MET A 1 -19.55 -77.19 -38.67
C MET A 1 -19.70 -75.74 -39.09
N LYS A 2 -20.69 -75.50 -39.96
CA LYS A 2 -21.14 -74.27 -40.65
C LYS A 2 -21.03 -72.91 -39.92
N PRO A 3 -21.10 -71.79 -40.68
CA PRO A 3 -20.53 -70.48 -40.34
C PRO A 3 -21.52 -69.51 -39.67
N ALA A 4 -21.02 -68.41 -39.11
CA ALA A 4 -21.80 -67.21 -38.81
C ALA A 4 -21.30 -66.05 -39.68
N ALA A 5 -22.28 -65.41 -40.33
CA ALA A 5 -22.15 -64.42 -41.38
C ALA A 5 -21.60 -63.07 -40.90
N LEU A 6 -21.00 -62.32 -41.82
CA LEU A 6 -21.22 -60.88 -41.98
C LEU A 6 -20.72 -60.44 -43.37
N LEU A 7 -21.66 -59.96 -44.17
CA LEU A 7 -21.50 -59.48 -45.54
C LEU A 7 -20.86 -58.09 -45.57
N PHE A 8 -19.91 -57.91 -46.47
CA PHE A 8 -19.42 -56.62 -46.94
C PHE A 8 -20.44 -55.97 -47.88
N ALA A 9 -20.70 -54.68 -47.69
CA ALA A 9 -21.15 -53.79 -48.77
C ALA A 9 -20.56 -52.39 -48.54
N TRP A 10 -19.70 -51.98 -49.47
CA TRP A 10 -19.20 -50.61 -49.60
C TRP A 10 -20.31 -49.72 -50.19
N ALA A 11 -20.58 -48.58 -49.58
CA ALA A 11 -21.38 -47.52 -50.19
C ALA A 11 -20.72 -46.16 -49.92
N SER A 12 -20.40 -45.48 -51.02
CA SER A 12 -19.76 -44.17 -51.11
C SER A 12 -20.57 -43.08 -50.40
N SER A 13 -19.93 -42.35 -49.50
CA SER A 13 -20.50 -41.17 -48.84
C SER A 13 -20.46 -39.95 -49.76
N VAL A 14 -21.64 -39.48 -50.17
CA VAL A 14 -21.88 -38.18 -50.80
C VAL A 14 -21.89 -37.11 -49.71
N LEU A 15 -20.98 -36.12 -49.80
CA LEU A 15 -21.04 -34.91 -48.97
C LEU A 15 -22.24 -34.05 -49.42
N ALA A 16 -23.21 -33.86 -48.51
CA ALA A 16 -24.19 -32.77 -48.62
C ALA A 16 -23.69 -31.58 -47.78
N ALA A 17 -23.35 -30.47 -48.44
CA ALA A 17 -23.04 -29.22 -47.80
C ALA A 17 -24.34 -28.58 -47.26
N ALA A 18 -24.53 -28.62 -45.94
CA ALA A 18 -25.58 -27.85 -45.28
C ALA A 18 -25.09 -26.42 -45.07
N ALA A 19 -25.73 -25.45 -45.73
CA ALA A 19 -25.55 -24.04 -45.45
C ALA A 19 -26.15 -23.73 -44.06
N MET A 20 -25.29 -23.48 -43.07
CA MET A 20 -25.72 -22.92 -41.79
C MET A 20 -26.02 -21.44 -41.99
N ALA A 21 -27.29 -21.05 -41.84
CA ALA A 21 -27.67 -19.65 -41.70
C ALA A 21 -27.04 -19.10 -40.41
N ALA A 22 -26.26 -18.02 -40.53
CA ALA A 22 -25.68 -17.32 -39.40
C ALA A 22 -26.79 -16.75 -38.51
N ALA A 23 -26.73 -17.06 -37.21
CA ALA A 23 -27.57 -16.40 -36.22
C ALA A 23 -27.26 -14.89 -36.22
N PRO A 24 -28.27 -14.01 -36.03
CA PRO A 24 -28.02 -12.59 -35.93
C PRO A 24 -27.06 -12.31 -34.77
N ALA A 25 -26.03 -11.51 -35.04
CA ALA A 25 -25.09 -11.08 -34.02
C ALA A 25 -25.86 -10.46 -32.84
N ALA A 26 -25.53 -10.87 -31.62
CA ALA A 26 -26.02 -10.20 -30.43
C ALA A 26 -25.69 -8.70 -30.54
N PRO A 27 -26.59 -7.79 -30.13
CA PRO A 27 -26.32 -6.36 -30.16
C PRO A 27 -25.05 -6.09 -29.35
N THR A 28 -24.13 -5.33 -29.93
CA THR A 28 -22.97 -4.80 -29.21
C THR A 28 -23.46 -4.09 -27.94
N PRO A 29 -22.85 -4.34 -26.77
CA PRO A 29 -23.22 -3.62 -25.56
C PRO A 29 -23.12 -2.11 -25.84
N PRO A 30 -24.05 -1.29 -25.33
CA PRO A 30 -23.95 0.16 -25.47
C PRO A 30 -22.59 0.61 -24.93
N ASP A 31 -21.97 1.57 -25.61
CA ASP A 31 -20.70 2.13 -25.17
C ASP A 31 -20.85 2.60 -23.71
N ALA A 32 -20.11 1.97 -22.79
CA ALA A 32 -20.20 2.20 -21.34
C ALA A 32 -19.82 3.64 -20.93
N THR A 33 -19.36 4.43 -21.91
CA THR A 33 -19.00 5.84 -21.82
C THR A 33 -20.07 6.79 -22.38
N SER A 34 -21.15 6.28 -22.98
CA SER A 34 -22.25 7.12 -23.48
C SER A 34 -22.95 7.89 -22.35
N PRO A 35 -23.49 9.11 -22.62
CA PRO A 35 -24.22 9.89 -21.60
C PRO A 35 -25.37 9.12 -20.95
N ALA A 36 -26.08 8.29 -21.72
CA ALA A 36 -27.17 7.45 -21.22
C ALA A 36 -26.67 6.36 -20.27
N ALA A 37 -25.60 5.64 -20.63
CA ALA A 37 -25.01 4.62 -19.77
C ALA A 37 -24.40 5.23 -18.48
N LEU A 38 -23.83 6.43 -18.58
CA LEU A 38 -23.35 7.20 -17.44
C LEU A 38 -24.52 7.57 -16.52
N ALA A 39 -25.59 8.16 -17.05
CA ALA A 39 -26.76 8.54 -16.27
C ALA A 39 -27.43 7.34 -15.57
N GLU A 40 -27.57 6.21 -16.25
CA GLU A 40 -28.11 4.98 -15.68
C GLU A 40 -27.22 4.46 -14.53
N ARG A 41 -25.90 4.40 -14.74
CA ARG A 41 -24.95 4.00 -13.70
C ARG A 41 -25.01 4.93 -12.48
N MET A 42 -25.14 6.24 -12.70
CA MET A 42 -25.29 7.22 -11.63
C MET A 42 -26.60 7.01 -10.85
N GLY A 43 -27.70 6.75 -11.56
CA GLY A 43 -28.98 6.40 -10.92
C GLY A 43 -28.83 5.19 -10.00
N ARG A 44 -28.19 4.11 -10.49
CA ARG A 44 -27.90 2.93 -9.67
C ARG A 44 -27.01 3.25 -8.47
N TRP A 45 -25.93 4.01 -8.65
CA TRP A 45 -25.01 4.32 -7.56
C TRP A 45 -25.54 5.34 -6.55
N ARG A 46 -26.54 6.15 -6.92
CA ARG A 46 -27.32 6.92 -5.95
C ARG A 46 -28.17 6.02 -5.07
N ALA A 47 -28.81 5.02 -5.65
CA ALA A 47 -29.65 4.08 -4.91
C ALA A 47 -28.81 3.10 -4.06
N GLU A 48 -27.72 2.57 -4.61
CA GLU A 48 -26.91 1.53 -4.00
C GLU A 48 -25.42 1.85 -4.08
N LEU A 49 -24.78 1.97 -2.92
CA LEU A 49 -23.37 2.32 -2.80
C LEU A 49 -22.47 1.08 -2.97
N PRO A 50 -21.56 1.05 -3.97
CA PRO A 50 -20.55 0.00 -4.06
C PRO A 50 -19.68 0.00 -2.78
N GLN A 51 -19.31 -1.17 -2.27
CA GLN A 51 -18.70 -1.27 -0.92
C GLN A 51 -17.17 -1.25 -0.89
N GLY A 52 -16.48 -1.45 -2.00
CA GLY A 52 -15.02 -1.62 -2.00
C GLY A 52 -14.58 -3.04 -1.64
N THR A 53 -13.28 -3.32 -1.73
CA THR A 53 -12.66 -4.62 -1.40
C THR A 53 -12.00 -4.66 -0.03
N GLY A 54 -11.83 -3.50 0.61
CA GLY A 54 -11.22 -3.40 1.94
C GLY A 54 -12.09 -4.00 3.04
N PRO A 55 -11.54 -4.16 4.25
CA PRO A 55 -12.21 -4.86 5.35
C PRO A 55 -13.41 -4.11 5.94
N HIS A 56 -13.59 -2.84 5.59
CA HIS A 56 -14.64 -2.00 6.14
C HIS A 56 -15.82 -1.85 5.19
N ARG A 57 -17.02 -2.14 5.69
CA ARG A 57 -18.26 -1.69 5.05
C ARG A 57 -18.27 -0.16 4.98
N VAL A 58 -18.71 0.41 3.87
CA VAL A 58 -18.68 1.86 3.59
C VAL A 58 -20.07 2.47 3.66
N VAL A 59 -20.15 3.68 4.19
CA VAL A 59 -21.31 4.57 4.05
C VAL A 59 -20.94 5.82 3.28
N ARG A 60 -21.93 6.35 2.54
CA ARG A 60 -21.90 7.65 1.88
C ARG A 60 -22.93 8.55 2.54
N VAL A 61 -22.50 9.69 3.05
CA VAL A 61 -23.34 10.60 3.83
C VAL A 61 -23.09 12.06 3.43
N ILE A 62 -24.10 12.89 3.63
CA ILE A 62 -23.95 14.35 3.64
C ILE A 62 -24.16 14.76 5.08
N GLU A 63 -23.08 15.16 5.75
CA GLU A 63 -23.12 15.52 7.17
C GLU A 63 -23.86 16.87 7.36
N ALA A 64 -24.66 16.97 8.41
CA ALA A 64 -25.57 18.11 8.59
C ALA A 64 -24.85 19.46 8.76
N ASP A 65 -23.64 19.43 9.33
CA ASP A 65 -22.83 20.59 9.67
C ASP A 65 -21.87 21.02 8.54
N ASN A 66 -21.79 20.25 7.45
CA ASN A 66 -21.04 20.63 6.26
C ASN A 66 -21.76 20.19 5.00
N PRO A 67 -22.74 20.99 4.55
CA PRO A 67 -23.65 20.56 3.53
C PRO A 67 -22.97 20.45 2.17
N ASP A 68 -21.78 20.96 1.90
CA ASP A 68 -21.29 21.06 0.51
C ASP A 68 -20.38 19.92 0.04
N TYR A 69 -20.26 18.87 0.84
CA TYR A 69 -19.43 17.70 0.53
C TYR A 69 -20.21 16.40 0.69
N THR A 70 -19.71 15.38 0.00
CA THR A 70 -20.13 14.00 0.18
C THR A 70 -19.00 13.25 0.88
N VAL A 71 -19.33 12.61 2.00
CA VAL A 71 -18.35 11.89 2.81
C VAL A 71 -18.49 10.39 2.60
N TYR A 72 -17.39 9.73 2.25
CA TYR A 72 -17.29 8.27 2.21
C TYR A 72 -16.37 7.82 3.35
N ARG A 73 -16.83 6.87 4.17
CA ARG A 73 -16.08 6.37 5.32
C ARG A 73 -16.47 4.95 5.71
N PRO A 74 -15.65 4.24 6.50
CA PRO A 74 -16.08 3.07 7.24
C PRO A 74 -17.37 3.31 8.02
N ALA A 75 -18.31 2.38 7.93
CA ALA A 75 -19.60 2.43 8.61
C ALA A 75 -19.42 2.41 10.14
N ASP A 76 -18.50 1.58 10.62
CA ASP A 76 -18.14 1.43 12.03
C ASP A 76 -16.79 2.11 12.31
N LEU A 77 -16.86 3.35 12.80
CA LEU A 77 -15.68 4.14 13.16
C LEU A 77 -14.94 3.63 14.40
N ALA A 78 -15.59 2.78 15.22
CA ALA A 78 -14.93 2.21 16.39
C ALA A 78 -13.98 1.07 16.00
N ARG A 79 -14.32 0.32 14.95
CA ARG A 79 -13.53 -0.80 14.42
C ARG A 79 -12.57 -0.44 13.29
N SER A 80 -12.60 0.81 12.81
CA SER A 80 -11.78 1.23 11.67
C SER A 80 -10.37 1.72 12.02
N GLY A 81 -10.02 1.79 13.31
CA GLY A 81 -8.84 2.54 13.74
C GLY A 81 -8.97 4.04 13.45
N LYS A 82 -7.86 4.77 13.53
CA LYS A 82 -7.84 6.20 13.16
C LYS A 82 -7.67 6.37 11.65
N LEU A 83 -8.51 7.22 11.05
CA LEU A 83 -8.58 7.38 9.61
C LEU A 83 -7.71 8.56 9.11
N PRO A 84 -6.76 8.34 8.19
CA PRO A 84 -6.21 9.43 7.39
C PRO A 84 -7.29 10.14 6.58
N VAL A 85 -7.07 11.43 6.27
CA VAL A 85 -8.02 12.28 5.55
C VAL A 85 -7.63 12.38 4.09
N VAL A 86 -8.60 12.15 3.20
CA VAL A 86 -8.47 12.30 1.75
C VAL A 86 -9.49 13.33 1.28
N ALA A 87 -9.04 14.50 0.85
CA ALA A 87 -9.90 15.48 0.20
C ALA A 87 -9.87 15.25 -1.32
N PHE A 88 -11.04 15.04 -1.92
CA PHE A 88 -11.17 14.63 -3.32
C PHE A 88 -11.94 15.63 -4.19
N ALA A 89 -11.36 16.04 -5.32
CA ALA A 89 -12.00 16.91 -6.31
C ALA A 89 -12.34 16.17 -7.61
N ASN A 90 -13.53 16.45 -8.14
CA ASN A 90 -14.11 15.73 -9.27
C ASN A 90 -13.58 16.19 -10.63
N GLY A 91 -13.65 15.29 -11.62
CA GLY A 91 -13.47 15.62 -13.03
C GLY A 91 -14.52 16.62 -13.53
N ALA A 92 -14.17 17.36 -14.59
CA ALA A 92 -14.96 18.50 -15.10
C ALA A 92 -15.35 19.52 -14.00
N CYS A 93 -14.63 19.51 -12.87
CA CYS A 93 -14.87 20.39 -11.72
C CYS A 93 -16.29 20.23 -11.16
N ARG A 94 -16.90 19.05 -11.36
CA ARG A 94 -18.30 18.79 -10.99
C ARG A 94 -18.52 19.01 -9.50
N ASN A 95 -19.66 19.61 -9.18
CA ASN A 95 -20.12 19.82 -7.81
C ASN A 95 -20.96 18.63 -7.31
N VAL A 96 -20.53 17.41 -7.64
CA VAL A 96 -21.10 16.12 -7.22
C VAL A 96 -20.11 15.00 -7.54
N SER A 97 -19.99 14.00 -6.64
CA SER A 97 -18.99 12.93 -6.74
C SER A 97 -19.54 11.56 -7.11
N THR A 98 -20.84 11.45 -7.44
CA THR A 98 -21.49 10.15 -7.70
C THR A 98 -20.74 9.33 -8.76
N GLU A 99 -20.12 9.96 -9.76
CA GLU A 99 -19.35 9.26 -10.82
C GLU A 99 -18.11 8.51 -10.33
N TYR A 100 -17.66 8.82 -9.12
CA TYR A 100 -16.53 8.16 -8.46
C TYR A 100 -16.98 7.24 -7.33
N ALA A 101 -18.29 7.01 -7.12
CA ALA A 101 -18.77 6.28 -5.95
C ALA A 101 -18.10 4.91 -5.76
N GLY A 102 -17.85 4.16 -6.84
CA GLY A 102 -17.09 2.92 -6.77
C GLY A 102 -15.64 3.10 -6.30
N PHE A 103 -14.94 4.09 -6.86
CA PHE A 103 -13.55 4.40 -6.53
C PHE A 103 -13.40 4.98 -5.12
N LEU A 104 -14.23 5.94 -4.72
CA LEU A 104 -14.17 6.56 -3.40
C LEU A 104 -14.58 5.59 -2.29
N SER A 105 -15.52 4.68 -2.58
CA SER A 105 -15.83 3.57 -1.69
C SER A 105 -14.66 2.59 -1.57
N GLU A 106 -13.94 2.30 -2.66
CA GLU A 106 -12.72 1.48 -2.56
C GLU A 106 -11.77 2.09 -1.54
N LEU A 107 -11.45 3.38 -1.68
CA LEU A 107 -10.61 4.08 -0.70
C LEU A 107 -11.19 3.98 0.71
N ALA A 108 -12.44 4.38 0.93
CA ALA A 108 -13.06 4.34 2.26
C ALA A 108 -13.07 2.93 2.89
N SER A 109 -13.22 1.88 2.08
CA SER A 109 -13.22 0.48 2.54
C SER A 109 -11.87 0.04 3.13
N HIS A 110 -10.78 0.70 2.70
CA HIS A 110 -9.43 0.50 3.22
C HIS A 110 -9.13 1.39 4.43
N GLY A 111 -10.12 2.07 5.02
CA GLY A 111 -9.93 2.81 6.28
C GLY A 111 -9.45 4.24 6.08
N TYR A 112 -10.08 4.96 5.16
CA TYR A 112 -9.87 6.39 4.94
C TYR A 112 -11.16 7.18 5.18
N LEU A 113 -11.02 8.43 5.67
CA LEU A 113 -12.10 9.41 5.56
C LEU A 113 -11.93 10.14 4.24
N VAL A 114 -12.84 9.93 3.30
CA VAL A 114 -12.83 10.61 2.00
C VAL A 114 -13.89 11.70 2.01
N VAL A 115 -13.45 12.95 1.88
CA VAL A 115 -14.31 14.14 1.79
C VAL A 115 -14.29 14.63 0.35
N ALA A 116 -15.31 14.27 -0.42
CA ALA A 116 -15.42 14.59 -1.83
C ALA A 116 -16.19 15.89 -2.04
N VAL A 117 -15.67 16.74 -2.91
CA VAL A 117 -16.30 18.02 -3.28
C VAL A 117 -17.69 17.80 -3.86
N GLY A 118 -18.65 18.57 -3.38
CA GLY A 118 -20.02 18.57 -3.87
C GLY A 118 -20.92 17.52 -3.23
N ARG A 119 -22.22 17.79 -3.26
CA ARG A 119 -23.24 16.94 -2.66
C ARG A 119 -23.73 15.87 -3.62
N ASP A 120 -23.96 14.67 -3.09
CA ASP A 120 -24.52 13.55 -3.84
C ASP A 120 -25.97 13.81 -4.31
N ASP A 121 -26.70 14.73 -3.64
CA ASP A 121 -28.04 15.18 -4.02
C ASP A 121 -28.06 16.33 -5.05
N ASN A 122 -26.88 16.81 -5.49
CA ASN A 122 -26.81 17.83 -6.52
C ASN A 122 -27.08 17.23 -7.92
N ALA A 123 -27.56 18.05 -8.84
CA ALA A 123 -27.71 17.64 -10.22
C ALA A 123 -26.35 17.35 -10.85
N PHE A 124 -26.32 16.39 -11.78
CA PHE A 124 -25.09 15.96 -12.44
C PHE A 124 -24.88 16.75 -13.73
N ASP A 125 -23.68 17.26 -13.95
CA ASP A 125 -23.28 17.87 -15.21
C ASP A 125 -22.98 16.80 -16.27
N ILE A 126 -23.90 16.65 -17.22
CA ILE A 126 -23.81 15.69 -18.32
C ILE A 126 -22.98 16.19 -19.52
N GLY A 127 -22.45 17.41 -19.50
CA GLY A 127 -21.61 17.95 -20.56
C GLY A 127 -21.91 19.39 -21.00
N PRO A 128 -21.47 19.78 -22.21
CA PRO A 128 -21.47 21.18 -22.68
C PRO A 128 -22.82 21.87 -22.69
N ASP A 129 -23.91 21.10 -22.82
CA ASP A 129 -25.28 21.62 -22.87
C ASP A 129 -25.96 21.69 -21.50
N SER A 130 -25.25 21.31 -20.43
CA SER A 130 -25.78 21.41 -19.07
C SER A 130 -25.99 22.89 -18.67
N PRO A 131 -27.06 23.20 -17.93
CA PRO A 131 -27.23 24.54 -17.36
C PRO A 131 -26.12 24.82 -16.32
N PRO A 132 -25.84 26.10 -16.02
CA PRO A 132 -24.82 26.46 -15.02
C PRO A 132 -25.18 25.98 -13.60
N ALA A 133 -26.47 25.78 -13.31
CA ALA A 133 -26.98 25.35 -12.02
C ALA A 133 -28.10 24.31 -12.18
N GLY A 134 -28.25 23.46 -11.17
CA GLY A 134 -29.32 22.47 -11.09
C GLY A 134 -30.67 23.09 -10.72
N PRO A 135 -31.76 22.30 -10.71
CA PRO A 135 -33.10 22.77 -10.35
C PRO A 135 -33.23 23.39 -8.95
N ASN A 136 -32.31 23.03 -8.04
CA ASN A 136 -32.22 23.57 -6.69
C ASN A 136 -31.39 24.87 -6.60
N GLY A 137 -30.98 25.44 -7.74
CA GLY A 137 -30.16 26.65 -7.82
C GLY A 137 -28.68 26.46 -7.48
N ARG A 138 -28.23 25.23 -7.14
CA ARG A 138 -26.83 24.96 -6.84
C ARG A 138 -26.01 24.88 -8.14
N PRO A 139 -24.79 25.47 -8.19
CA PRO A 139 -23.90 25.32 -9.33
C PRO A 139 -23.61 23.86 -9.64
N LEU A 140 -23.55 23.49 -10.92
CA LEU A 140 -23.17 22.14 -11.33
C LEU A 140 -21.66 21.90 -11.31
N GLN A 141 -20.87 22.98 -11.30
CA GLN A 141 -19.42 22.98 -11.23
C GLN A 141 -18.93 23.90 -10.12
N VAL A 142 -17.78 23.56 -9.53
CA VAL A 142 -17.11 24.33 -8.47
C VAL A 142 -15.63 24.43 -8.76
N MET A 143 -15.21 25.63 -9.15
CA MET A 143 -13.81 25.97 -9.50
C MET A 143 -13.02 26.55 -8.33
N ASP A 144 -13.63 26.69 -7.16
CA ASP A 144 -12.97 27.32 -6.02
C ASP A 144 -11.77 26.49 -5.56
N VAL A 145 -10.58 27.09 -5.66
CA VAL A 145 -9.29 26.50 -5.32
C VAL A 145 -9.16 26.14 -3.83
N LYS A 146 -9.97 26.76 -2.97
CA LYS A 146 -9.99 26.46 -1.52
C LYS A 146 -10.96 25.34 -1.14
N SER A 147 -11.67 24.74 -2.11
CA SER A 147 -12.68 23.70 -1.81
C SER A 147 -12.08 22.51 -1.08
N LEU A 148 -10.88 22.08 -1.47
CA LEU A 148 -10.19 20.94 -0.85
C LEU A 148 -9.61 21.29 0.52
N THR A 149 -8.97 22.45 0.68
CA THR A 149 -8.41 22.86 1.98
C THR A 149 -9.50 23.05 3.03
N ARG A 150 -10.67 23.59 2.65
CA ARG A 150 -11.85 23.64 3.53
C ARG A 150 -12.41 22.27 3.89
N ALA A 151 -12.32 21.28 2.98
CA ALA A 151 -12.71 19.90 3.30
C ALA A 151 -11.85 19.32 4.42
N VAL A 152 -10.54 19.61 4.39
CA VAL A 152 -9.60 19.24 5.44
C VAL A 152 -9.87 20.02 6.73
N ASP A 153 -10.09 21.33 6.65
CA ASP A 153 -10.44 22.16 7.82
C ASP A 153 -11.67 21.61 8.54
N TRP A 154 -12.71 21.24 7.78
CA TRP A 154 -13.90 20.61 8.32
C TRP A 154 -13.59 19.28 9.02
N ALA A 155 -12.82 18.40 8.37
CA ALA A 155 -12.46 17.11 8.95
C ALA A 155 -11.69 17.27 10.28
N ILE A 156 -10.72 18.19 10.32
CA ILE A 156 -9.95 18.50 11.55
C ILE A 156 -10.88 19.06 12.63
N ALA A 157 -11.72 20.04 12.31
CA ALA A 157 -12.67 20.61 13.26
C ALA A 157 -13.60 19.52 13.85
N ARG A 158 -14.05 18.58 13.02
CA ARG A 158 -14.86 17.44 13.46
C ARG A 158 -14.09 16.40 14.27
N ASN A 159 -12.78 16.28 14.09
CA ASN A 159 -11.95 15.43 14.94
C ASN A 159 -11.78 16.01 16.35
N ASP A 160 -11.83 17.34 16.47
CA ASP A 160 -11.58 18.06 17.72
C ASP A 160 -12.87 18.34 18.50
N ASP A 161 -14.00 18.43 17.80
CA ASP A 161 -15.34 18.65 18.36
C ASP A 161 -15.82 17.45 19.19
N ALA A 162 -16.13 17.69 20.47
CA ALA A 162 -16.59 16.67 21.41
C ALA A 162 -17.95 16.05 21.07
N ALA A 163 -18.81 16.78 20.32
CA ALA A 163 -20.12 16.30 19.91
C ALA A 163 -20.09 15.54 18.57
N SER A 164 -18.94 15.55 17.88
CA SER A 164 -18.79 14.93 16.57
C SER A 164 -18.57 13.42 16.66
N LEU A 165 -19.16 12.66 15.74
CA LEU A 165 -18.87 11.23 15.57
C LEU A 165 -17.39 10.94 15.25
N TYR A 166 -16.67 11.94 14.73
CA TYR A 166 -15.27 11.85 14.35
C TYR A 166 -14.30 12.16 15.50
N ARG A 167 -14.79 12.48 16.70
CA ARG A 167 -13.97 12.90 17.84
C ARG A 167 -12.82 11.93 18.11
N GLY A 168 -11.59 12.38 17.85
CA GLY A 168 -10.36 11.59 18.05
C GLY A 168 -10.22 10.36 17.14
N ARG A 169 -11.05 10.24 16.10
CA ARG A 169 -11.08 9.11 15.15
C ARG A 169 -10.31 9.39 13.87
N LEU A 170 -9.85 10.62 13.64
CA LEU A 170 -9.08 10.96 12.44
C LEU A 170 -7.59 11.09 12.75
N GLN A 171 -6.78 11.07 11.71
CA GLN A 171 -5.36 11.41 11.73
C GLN A 171 -5.16 12.76 11.03
N PRO A 172 -5.33 13.89 11.74
CA PRO A 172 -5.31 15.23 11.14
C PRO A 172 -3.94 15.65 10.59
N THR A 173 -2.89 14.86 10.82
CA THR A 173 -1.53 15.04 10.28
C THR A 173 -1.21 14.09 9.12
N ARG A 174 -2.19 13.32 8.64
CA ARG A 174 -2.07 12.37 7.53
C ARG A 174 -3.12 12.73 6.47
N ILE A 175 -2.76 13.65 5.59
CA ILE A 175 -3.69 14.29 4.64
C ILE A 175 -3.22 14.06 3.21
N ALA A 176 -4.13 13.60 2.36
CA ALA A 176 -3.95 13.61 0.90
C ALA A 176 -4.91 14.58 0.22
N TYR A 177 -4.37 15.40 -0.67
CA TYR A 177 -5.16 16.10 -1.67
C TYR A 177 -5.15 15.30 -2.96
N MET A 178 -6.34 15.00 -3.48
CA MET A 178 -6.50 14.15 -4.65
C MET A 178 -7.57 14.69 -5.59
N GLY A 179 -7.42 14.42 -6.89
CA GLY A 179 -8.50 14.67 -7.82
C GLY A 179 -8.25 14.16 -9.22
N HIS A 180 -9.35 14.09 -9.97
CA HIS A 180 -9.35 13.62 -11.35
C HIS A 180 -9.54 14.78 -12.34
N SER A 181 -8.79 14.79 -13.45
CA SER A 181 -8.93 15.78 -14.52
C SER A 181 -8.87 17.21 -13.97
N CYS A 182 -9.90 18.04 -14.12
CA CYS A 182 -9.96 19.35 -13.45
C CYS A 182 -9.68 19.31 -11.94
N GLY A 183 -10.24 18.33 -11.23
CA GLY A 183 -10.00 18.13 -9.81
C GLY A 183 -8.55 17.81 -9.49
N GLY A 184 -7.79 17.23 -10.42
CA GLY A 184 -6.35 17.00 -10.24
C GLY A 184 -5.56 18.32 -10.19
N MET A 185 -5.98 19.34 -10.94
CA MET A 185 -5.41 20.69 -10.83
C MET A 185 -5.80 21.36 -9.51
N GLN A 186 -7.04 21.18 -9.06
CA GLN A 186 -7.47 21.66 -7.74
C GLN A 186 -6.68 20.99 -6.62
N ALA A 187 -6.38 19.69 -6.75
CA ALA A 187 -5.56 18.94 -5.81
C ALA A 187 -4.13 19.47 -5.75
N LEU A 188 -3.46 19.64 -6.91
CA LEU A 188 -2.13 20.24 -6.94
C LEU A 188 -2.12 21.65 -6.34
N THR A 189 -3.15 22.45 -6.57
CA THR A 189 -3.25 23.81 -6.00
C THR A 189 -3.40 23.77 -4.49
N ALA A 190 -4.25 22.86 -3.99
CA ALA A 190 -4.47 22.68 -2.56
C ALA A 190 -3.23 22.15 -1.83
N SER A 191 -2.36 21.41 -2.52
CA SER A 191 -1.14 20.81 -1.96
C SER A 191 -0.06 21.80 -1.51
N ALA A 192 -0.20 23.09 -1.82
CA ALA A 192 0.60 24.14 -1.18
C ALA A 192 0.31 24.29 0.32
N ASP A 193 -0.80 23.71 0.81
CA ASP A 193 -1.11 23.63 2.24
C ASP A 193 0.02 22.90 3.00
N PRO A 194 0.60 23.52 4.06
CA PRO A 194 1.69 22.92 4.83
C PRO A 194 1.31 21.59 5.51
N ARG A 195 0.02 21.27 5.63
CA ARG A 195 -0.48 20.02 6.21
C ARG A 195 -0.45 18.83 5.23
N THR A 196 -0.18 19.07 3.95
CA THR A 196 -0.17 18.03 2.91
C THR A 196 0.85 16.94 3.24
N THR A 197 0.40 15.69 3.33
CA THR A 197 1.28 14.53 3.46
C THR A 197 1.62 13.94 2.09
N THR A 198 0.67 13.94 1.16
CA THR A 198 0.90 13.51 -0.23
C THR A 198 -0.14 14.13 -1.17
N THR A 199 0.19 14.19 -2.46
CA THR A 199 -0.73 14.59 -3.53
C THR A 199 -0.96 13.42 -4.49
N VAL A 200 -2.21 13.22 -4.91
CA VAL A 200 -2.54 12.22 -5.94
C VAL A 200 -3.29 12.87 -7.10
N VAL A 201 -2.69 12.85 -8.28
CA VAL A 201 -3.21 13.47 -9.49
C VAL A 201 -3.61 12.38 -10.46
N LEU A 202 -4.90 12.34 -10.80
CA LEU A 202 -5.48 11.29 -11.62
C LEU A 202 -5.90 11.85 -12.99
N ASN A 203 -5.34 11.31 -14.07
CA ASN A 203 -5.56 11.76 -15.45
C ASN A 203 -5.50 13.30 -15.55
N SER A 204 -4.44 13.92 -15.00
CA SER A 204 -4.34 15.38 -14.87
C SER A 204 -2.90 15.85 -14.67
N GLY A 205 -2.72 17.16 -14.49
CA GLY A 205 -1.46 17.84 -14.20
C GLY A 205 -1.56 19.35 -14.46
N TYR A 206 -0.44 20.07 -14.36
CA TYR A 206 -0.34 21.47 -14.73
C TYR A 206 0.02 21.67 -16.20
N TYR A 207 -0.81 22.44 -16.91
CA TYR A 207 -0.52 22.85 -18.29
C TYR A 207 0.77 23.68 -18.38
N ARG A 208 1.70 23.31 -19.28
CA ARG A 208 2.83 24.16 -19.71
C ARG A 208 2.34 25.42 -20.41
N THR A 209 1.35 25.23 -21.29
CA THR A 209 0.67 26.30 -22.01
C THR A 209 -0.83 26.14 -21.77
N PRO A 210 -1.55 27.16 -21.28
CA PRO A 210 -3.00 27.10 -21.12
C PRO A 210 -3.67 26.70 -22.44
N PRO A 211 -4.67 25.81 -22.42
CA PRO A 211 -5.41 25.45 -23.62
C PRO A 211 -6.18 26.66 -24.17
N ALA A 212 -6.37 26.72 -25.48
CA ALA A 212 -7.06 27.83 -26.16
C ALA A 212 -8.50 28.08 -25.65
N ARG A 213 -9.15 27.05 -25.08
CA ARG A 213 -10.42 27.14 -24.36
C ARG A 213 -10.28 26.41 -23.03
N PRO A 214 -9.90 27.10 -21.95
CA PRO A 214 -9.81 26.46 -20.65
C PRO A 214 -11.19 26.10 -20.07
N PRO A 215 -11.29 25.04 -19.25
CA PRO A 215 -12.51 24.72 -18.50
C PRO A 215 -12.69 25.74 -17.36
N GLY A 216 -13.11 26.96 -17.72
CA GLY A 216 -13.28 28.08 -16.80
C GLY A 216 -12.03 28.96 -16.64
N PRO A 217 -12.08 30.02 -15.82
CA PRO A 217 -10.90 30.83 -15.51
C PRO A 217 -9.90 29.94 -14.78
N LEU A 218 -8.78 29.62 -15.41
CA LEU A 218 -7.68 28.90 -14.76
C LEU A 218 -6.83 29.93 -14.00
N PRO A 219 -6.87 30.00 -12.66
CA PRO A 219 -5.85 30.72 -11.91
C PRO A 219 -4.44 30.25 -12.30
N GLU A 220 -3.43 31.08 -12.07
CA GLU A 220 -2.04 30.72 -12.30
C GLU A 220 -1.65 29.50 -11.47
N TYR A 221 -1.77 28.33 -12.09
CA TYR A 221 -1.70 27.04 -11.43
C TYR A 221 -0.27 26.51 -11.31
N ARG A 222 0.72 27.04 -12.02
CA ARG A 222 2.10 26.53 -11.91
C ARG A 222 2.82 27.10 -10.69
N ARG A 223 2.66 26.44 -9.55
CA ARG A 223 3.39 26.78 -8.32
C ARG A 223 4.13 25.59 -7.74
N TRP A 224 4.95 24.94 -8.58
CA TRP A 224 5.76 23.79 -8.17
C TRP A 224 6.61 24.09 -6.94
N SER A 225 7.13 25.32 -6.80
CA SER A 225 7.91 25.77 -5.65
C SER A 225 7.14 25.88 -4.34
N GLU A 226 5.80 25.88 -4.38
CA GLU A 226 4.96 25.91 -3.17
C GLU A 226 4.60 24.49 -2.69
N LEU A 227 4.81 23.47 -3.53
CA LEU A 227 4.59 22.08 -3.14
C LEU A 227 5.79 21.56 -2.34
N HIS A 228 5.53 20.63 -1.43
CA HIS A 228 6.56 20.11 -0.51
C HIS A 228 6.44 18.60 -0.22
N ALA A 229 5.35 17.97 -0.66
CA ALA A 229 5.02 16.60 -0.33
C ALA A 229 5.16 15.66 -1.54
N PRO A 230 5.39 14.35 -1.31
CA PRO A 230 5.42 13.35 -2.38
C PRO A 230 4.15 13.37 -3.22
N THR A 231 4.31 13.41 -4.55
CA THR A 231 3.21 13.56 -5.50
C THR A 231 3.20 12.42 -6.51
N ALA A 232 2.07 11.72 -6.62
CA ALA A 232 1.86 10.68 -7.63
C ALA A 232 0.95 11.18 -8.76
N LEU A 233 1.40 10.94 -10.00
CA LEU A 233 0.67 11.17 -11.23
C LEU A 233 0.29 9.82 -11.84
N PHE A 234 -1.00 9.52 -11.86
CA PHE A 234 -1.55 8.37 -12.58
C PHE A 234 -2.27 8.86 -13.83
N THR A 235 -2.03 8.25 -14.99
CA THR A 235 -2.70 8.64 -16.23
C THR A 235 -3.09 7.43 -17.09
N GLY A 236 -4.06 7.58 -17.99
CA GLY A 236 -4.25 6.64 -19.09
C GLY A 236 -3.08 6.70 -20.07
N GLY A 237 -3.10 5.87 -21.12
CA GLY A 237 -2.02 5.83 -22.13
C GLY A 237 -2.06 7.00 -23.13
N PRO A 238 -1.26 6.97 -24.21
CA PRO A 238 -1.14 8.06 -25.19
C PRO A 238 -2.43 8.58 -25.84
N LYS A 239 -3.54 7.82 -25.76
CA LYS A 239 -4.87 8.25 -26.24
C LYS A 239 -5.66 9.07 -25.21
N ASP A 240 -5.22 9.09 -23.96
CA ASP A 240 -5.79 9.93 -22.91
C ASP A 240 -5.38 11.40 -23.15
N VAL A 241 -6.36 12.29 -23.06
CA VAL A 241 -6.16 13.74 -23.20
C VAL A 241 -5.19 14.30 -22.17
N ALA A 242 -5.06 13.65 -21.00
CA ALA A 242 -4.19 14.05 -19.93
C ALA A 242 -2.79 13.41 -19.96
N TYR A 243 -2.53 12.46 -20.87
CA TYR A 243 -1.26 11.73 -20.90
C TYR A 243 -0.05 12.64 -20.99
N ARG A 244 -0.06 13.58 -21.94
CA ARG A 244 1.04 14.55 -22.09
C ARG A 244 1.14 15.50 -20.90
N ILE A 245 -0.01 15.94 -20.37
CA ILE A 245 -0.08 16.87 -19.25
C ILE A 245 0.53 16.25 -17.99
N ALA A 246 0.23 14.98 -17.72
CA ALA A 246 0.79 14.24 -16.59
C ALA A 246 2.31 14.08 -16.71
N ARG A 247 2.81 13.75 -17.90
CA ARG A 247 4.26 13.62 -18.17
C ARG A 247 5.00 14.94 -18.02
N ASP A 248 4.48 16.01 -18.64
CA ASP A 248 5.04 17.36 -18.50
C ASP A 248 5.07 17.79 -17.01
N SER A 249 4.02 17.44 -16.27
CA SER A 249 3.93 17.74 -14.84
C SER A 249 4.92 16.94 -14.00
N TYR A 250 5.18 15.68 -14.36
CA TYR A 250 6.22 14.88 -13.73
C TYR A 250 7.60 15.53 -13.93
N GLU A 251 7.95 15.86 -15.18
CA GLU A 251 9.23 16.51 -15.51
C GLU A 251 9.40 17.83 -14.77
N ASP A 252 8.36 18.66 -14.72
CA ASP A 252 8.44 19.98 -14.09
C ASP A 252 8.47 19.88 -12.55
N GLY A 253 7.77 18.91 -11.95
CA GLY A 253 7.85 18.62 -10.52
C GLY A 253 9.24 18.11 -10.13
N VAL A 254 9.83 17.23 -10.94
CA VAL A 254 11.23 16.77 -10.80
C VAL A 254 12.20 17.93 -10.89
N ALA A 255 12.04 18.80 -11.89
CA ALA A 255 12.89 20.00 -12.05
C ALA A 255 12.77 20.98 -10.87
N ALA A 256 11.63 20.97 -10.17
CA ALA A 256 11.40 21.74 -8.96
C ALA A 256 11.90 21.06 -7.67
N GLY A 257 12.48 19.85 -7.75
CA GLY A 257 13.03 19.11 -6.61
C GLY A 257 11.97 18.39 -5.76
N LEU A 258 10.80 18.10 -6.33
CA LEU A 258 9.76 17.36 -5.62
C LEU A 258 9.97 15.85 -5.70
N PRO A 259 9.61 15.09 -4.65
CA PRO A 259 9.46 13.65 -4.75
C PRO A 259 8.26 13.31 -5.67
N MET A 260 8.53 12.72 -6.83
CA MET A 260 7.53 12.48 -7.87
C MET A 260 7.41 11.00 -8.24
N PHE A 261 6.19 10.53 -8.44
CA PHE A 261 5.87 9.26 -9.09
C PHE A 261 5.04 9.50 -10.34
N LEU A 262 5.30 8.74 -11.41
CA LEU A 262 4.48 8.67 -12.62
C LEU A 262 4.22 7.21 -12.95
N ALA A 263 2.98 6.88 -13.32
CA ALA A 263 2.65 5.64 -14.00
C ALA A 263 1.46 5.83 -14.95
N SER A 264 1.54 5.19 -16.11
CA SER A 264 0.46 5.16 -17.08
C SER A 264 -0.17 3.77 -17.20
N LEU A 265 -1.50 3.71 -17.31
CA LEU A 265 -2.25 2.46 -17.54
C LEU A 265 -2.95 2.55 -18.91
N PRO A 266 -2.33 2.07 -20.00
CA PRO A 266 -2.76 2.35 -21.37
C PRO A 266 -4.13 1.83 -21.76
N THR A 267 -4.64 0.84 -21.02
CA THR A 267 -5.96 0.24 -21.23
C THR A 267 -7.11 1.17 -20.82
N LEU A 268 -6.82 2.26 -20.09
CA LEU A 268 -7.83 3.18 -19.61
C LEU A 268 -7.94 4.43 -20.48
N ALA A 269 -9.18 4.75 -20.86
CA ALA A 269 -9.56 6.08 -21.33
C ALA A 269 -9.62 7.07 -20.16
N HIS A 270 -9.73 8.36 -20.46
CA HIS A 270 -9.67 9.46 -19.49
C HIS A 270 -10.51 9.23 -18.22
N SER A 271 -11.73 8.70 -18.34
CA SER A 271 -12.62 8.39 -17.21
C SER A 271 -12.86 6.89 -16.99
N GLY A 272 -12.13 6.03 -17.70
CA GLY A 272 -12.33 4.57 -17.70
C GLY A 272 -11.96 3.91 -16.36
N ALA A 273 -11.20 4.59 -15.52
CA ALA A 273 -10.75 4.10 -14.22
C ALA A 273 -11.86 3.97 -13.17
N TYR A 274 -12.96 4.71 -13.29
CA TYR A 274 -13.87 4.96 -12.16
C TYR A 274 -15.15 4.13 -12.16
N VAL A 275 -15.23 3.10 -13.02
CA VAL A 275 -16.45 2.30 -13.24
C VAL A 275 -16.66 1.21 -12.16
N GLY A 276 -15.71 0.95 -11.28
CA GLY A 276 -15.88 -0.03 -10.19
C GLY A 276 -14.76 -0.01 -9.14
N PRO A 277 -15.00 -0.60 -7.96
CA PRO A 277 -14.06 -0.53 -6.84
C PRO A 277 -12.76 -1.32 -7.06
N ASP A 278 -12.86 -2.59 -7.49
CA ASP A 278 -11.70 -3.46 -7.68
C ASP A 278 -11.10 -3.32 -9.08
N ARG A 279 -10.23 -2.33 -9.26
CA ARG A 279 -9.47 -2.15 -10.49
C ARG A 279 -7.99 -2.07 -10.19
N GLU A 280 -7.19 -2.51 -11.15
CA GLU A 280 -5.75 -2.36 -11.11
C GLU A 280 -5.33 -0.91 -10.81
N TRP A 281 -6.03 0.04 -11.42
CA TRP A 281 -5.91 1.47 -11.10
C TRP A 281 -6.18 1.78 -9.63
N SER A 282 -7.34 1.37 -9.10
CA SER A 282 -7.74 1.65 -7.72
C SER A 282 -6.77 1.03 -6.72
N ARG A 283 -6.31 -0.21 -6.97
CA ARG A 283 -5.34 -0.91 -6.12
C ARG A 283 -4.00 -0.18 -6.07
N ALA A 284 -3.52 0.34 -7.20
CA ALA A 284 -2.32 1.15 -7.23
C ALA A 284 -2.48 2.46 -6.45
N VAL A 285 -3.62 3.15 -6.58
CA VAL A 285 -3.88 4.38 -5.81
C VAL A 285 -4.00 4.08 -4.30
N VAL A 286 -4.70 3.01 -3.91
CA VAL A 286 -4.78 2.57 -2.51
C VAL A 286 -3.39 2.26 -1.96
N ALA A 287 -2.56 1.52 -2.71
CA ALA A 287 -1.19 1.22 -2.28
C ALA A 287 -0.35 2.50 -2.07
N TRP A 288 -0.51 3.52 -2.94
CA TRP A 288 0.18 4.80 -2.75
C TRP A 288 -0.24 5.46 -1.44
N LEU A 289 -1.55 5.53 -1.18
CA LEU A 289 -2.08 6.12 0.04
C LEU A 289 -1.66 5.32 1.29
N ASP A 290 -1.68 3.98 1.22
CA ASP A 290 -1.27 3.12 2.33
C ASP A 290 0.20 3.33 2.67
N TRP A 291 1.06 3.49 1.67
CA TRP A 291 2.45 3.84 1.89
C TRP A 291 2.59 5.23 2.53
N GLN A 292 2.07 6.27 1.88
CA GLN A 292 2.32 7.66 2.28
C GLN A 292 1.61 8.06 3.58
N LEU A 293 0.37 7.61 3.77
CA LEU A 293 -0.47 8.01 4.91
C LEU A 293 -0.38 7.05 6.09
N LYS A 294 -0.19 5.75 5.84
CA LYS A 294 -0.16 4.71 6.90
C LYS A 294 1.22 4.09 7.12
N GLY A 295 2.22 4.43 6.31
CA GLY A 295 3.58 3.89 6.44
C GLY A 295 3.70 2.42 6.01
N ASP A 296 2.85 1.95 5.10
CA ASP A 296 2.89 0.57 4.63
C ASP A 296 4.14 0.27 3.78
N ALA A 297 5.08 -0.48 4.38
CA ALA A 297 6.33 -0.88 3.74
C ALA A 297 6.15 -1.84 2.57
N ARG A 298 5.08 -2.65 2.54
CA ARG A 298 4.77 -3.53 1.39
C ARG A 298 4.19 -2.71 0.24
N ALA A 299 3.31 -1.77 0.56
CA ALA A 299 2.74 -0.89 -0.46
C ALA A 299 3.83 -0.02 -1.12
N ARG A 300 4.87 0.37 -0.38
CA ARG A 300 6.07 1.04 -0.92
C ARG A 300 6.73 0.26 -2.07
N GLU A 301 6.83 -1.07 -1.98
CA GLU A 301 7.49 -1.90 -2.99
C GLU A 301 6.85 -1.77 -4.38
N GLN A 302 5.60 -1.28 -4.45
CA GLN A 302 4.91 -0.99 -5.71
C GLN A 302 5.54 0.17 -6.50
N PHE A 303 6.23 1.11 -5.83
CA PHE A 303 6.57 2.42 -6.41
C PHE A 303 8.06 2.72 -6.50
N VAL A 304 8.91 2.06 -5.70
CA VAL A 304 10.34 2.41 -5.60
C VAL A 304 11.27 1.21 -5.78
N GLY A 305 12.45 1.49 -6.32
CA GLY A 305 13.45 0.49 -6.69
C GLY A 305 13.37 0.11 -8.17
N GLU A 306 14.49 -0.37 -8.73
CA GLU A 306 14.62 -0.68 -10.16
C GLU A 306 13.63 -1.75 -10.66
N ARG A 307 13.15 -2.60 -9.74
CA ARG A 307 12.16 -3.65 -10.01
C ARG A 307 10.91 -3.50 -9.17
N CYS A 308 10.44 -2.26 -8.99
CA CYS A 308 9.21 -2.00 -8.25
C CYS A 308 8.01 -2.79 -8.83
N GLY A 309 6.98 -3.03 -8.03
CA GLY A 309 5.81 -3.81 -8.42
C GLY A 309 5.15 -3.30 -9.71
N LEU A 310 4.96 -1.98 -9.86
CA LEU A 310 4.43 -1.40 -11.09
C LEU A 310 5.45 -1.43 -12.23
N CYS A 311 6.75 -1.30 -11.93
CA CYS A 311 7.85 -1.33 -12.90
C CYS A 311 7.92 -2.68 -13.64
N THR A 312 7.55 -3.77 -12.97
CA THR A 312 7.59 -5.14 -13.53
C THR A 312 6.24 -5.64 -14.03
N ASN A 313 5.17 -4.89 -13.80
CA ASN A 313 3.83 -5.23 -14.23
C ASN A 313 3.57 -4.74 -15.67
N ALA A 314 3.37 -5.68 -16.59
CA ALA A 314 3.19 -5.42 -18.02
C ALA A 314 1.92 -4.60 -18.37
N SER A 315 0.96 -4.48 -17.46
CA SER A 315 -0.20 -3.59 -17.65
C SER A 315 0.19 -2.11 -17.59
N TRP A 316 1.22 -1.77 -16.81
CA TRP A 316 1.65 -0.38 -16.60
C TRP A 316 2.77 0.02 -17.57
N GLN A 317 2.80 1.29 -17.93
CA GLN A 317 3.81 1.91 -18.78
C GLN A 317 4.29 3.23 -18.16
N ASP A 318 5.39 3.77 -18.69
CA ASP A 318 5.98 5.04 -18.23
C ASP A 318 6.15 5.14 -16.71
N VAL A 319 6.43 4.00 -16.06
CA VAL A 319 6.60 3.94 -14.61
C VAL A 319 7.93 4.60 -14.26
N ALA A 320 7.87 5.69 -13.52
CA ALA A 320 9.04 6.46 -13.13
C ALA A 320 8.88 6.98 -11.70
N SER A 321 9.98 6.93 -10.94
CA SER A 321 10.08 7.48 -9.59
C SER A 321 11.28 8.41 -9.50
N HIS A 322 11.13 9.55 -8.84
CA HIS A 322 12.20 10.49 -8.57
C HIS A 322 12.12 10.99 -7.14
N ASP A 323 13.24 10.92 -6.41
CA ASP A 323 13.39 11.41 -5.03
C ASP A 323 12.29 10.98 -4.03
N LEU A 324 11.55 9.92 -4.34
CA LEU A 324 10.64 9.20 -3.44
C LEU A 324 11.41 8.38 -2.38
N ALA A 325 12.57 8.88 -1.98
CA ALA A 325 13.50 8.24 -1.08
C ALA A 325 12.96 8.19 0.35
N LEU A 326 13.69 7.43 1.16
CA LEU A 326 13.36 6.87 2.47
C LEU A 326 12.63 7.85 3.42
N PRO A 327 11.84 7.34 4.40
CA PRO A 327 11.14 8.17 5.37
C PRO A 327 12.05 9.29 5.92
N ARG A 328 11.48 10.46 6.19
CA ARG A 328 12.26 11.61 6.68
C ARG A 328 13.10 11.20 7.90
N GLY A 329 14.41 11.48 7.84
CA GLY A 329 15.37 11.12 8.89
C GLY A 329 16.02 9.75 8.72
N ILE A 330 15.71 9.01 7.65
CA ILE A 330 16.40 7.77 7.31
C ILE A 330 17.60 8.06 6.40
N HIS A 331 18.76 7.57 6.80
CA HIS A 331 20.01 7.73 6.08
C HIS A 331 20.07 6.77 4.86
N PRO A 332 20.46 7.25 3.67
CA PRO A 332 20.32 6.50 2.41
C PRO A 332 21.21 5.25 2.29
N VAL A 333 22.30 5.17 3.05
CA VAL A 333 23.22 4.02 3.00
C VAL A 333 22.84 2.94 3.99
N SER A 334 22.53 3.34 5.24
CA SER A 334 22.21 2.40 6.32
C SER A 334 20.74 2.02 6.33
N LEU A 335 19.92 2.76 5.60
CA LEU A 335 18.47 2.60 5.56
C LEU A 335 17.84 2.65 6.97
N SER A 336 18.44 3.40 7.89
CA SER A 336 17.92 3.62 9.23
C SER A 336 18.17 5.07 9.68
N ARG A 337 17.67 5.46 10.85
CA ARG A 337 17.90 6.78 11.44
C ARG A 337 19.37 7.06 11.80
N LEU A 338 20.21 6.03 11.85
CA LEU A 338 21.62 6.15 12.18
C LEU A 338 22.48 6.01 10.92
N PRO A 339 23.38 6.95 10.60
CA PRO A 339 24.33 6.78 9.50
C PRO A 339 25.27 5.59 9.75
N PRO A 340 25.87 4.98 8.72
CA PRO A 340 26.90 3.98 8.92
C PRO A 340 28.16 4.64 9.52
N LEU A 341 28.83 3.96 10.45
CA LEU A 341 30.11 4.40 11.01
C LEU A 341 31.25 3.83 10.17
N ALA A 342 32.09 4.69 9.58
CA ALA A 342 33.29 4.23 8.91
C ALA A 342 34.40 3.95 9.93
N ARG A 343 35.19 2.90 9.70
CA ARG A 343 36.34 2.56 10.56
C ARG A 343 37.26 3.75 10.85
N ALA A 344 37.46 4.63 9.87
CA ALA A 344 38.33 5.81 10.00
C ALA A 344 37.82 6.81 11.06
N GLU A 345 36.51 6.87 11.26
CA GLU A 345 35.79 7.80 12.15
C GLU A 345 35.76 7.32 13.61
N LEU A 346 36.15 6.07 13.86
CA LEU A 346 36.16 5.45 15.19
C LEU A 346 37.44 5.79 15.97
N ASP A 347 37.32 5.84 17.30
CA ASP A 347 38.45 5.89 18.21
C ASP A 347 39.21 4.54 18.26
N ALA A 348 40.19 4.41 19.15
CA ALA A 348 40.99 3.19 19.24
C ALA A 348 40.16 1.95 19.65
N GLU A 349 39.20 2.10 20.58
CA GLU A 349 38.32 1.02 21.05
C GLU A 349 37.34 0.60 19.94
N GLY A 350 36.75 1.58 19.26
CA GLY A 350 35.85 1.38 18.13
C GLY A 350 36.57 0.72 16.95
N LYS A 351 37.80 1.15 16.62
CA LYS A 351 38.61 0.51 15.56
C LYS A 351 38.91 -0.95 15.88
N ALA A 352 39.36 -1.25 17.11
CA ALA A 352 39.60 -2.63 17.53
C ALA A 352 38.33 -3.49 17.47
N THR A 353 37.18 -2.93 17.85
CA THR A 353 35.89 -3.62 17.78
C THR A 353 35.42 -3.84 16.35
N TYR A 354 35.55 -2.82 15.50
CA TYR A 354 35.29 -2.92 14.07
C TYR A 354 36.13 -4.05 13.45
N ASP A 355 37.44 -4.05 13.70
CA ASP A 355 38.36 -5.06 13.16
C ASP A 355 38.02 -6.47 13.63
N ARG A 356 37.54 -6.61 14.88
CA ARG A 356 37.17 -7.91 15.44
C ARG A 356 35.86 -8.45 14.86
N ILE A 357 34.85 -7.60 14.70
CA ILE A 357 33.49 -8.02 14.29
C ILE A 357 33.34 -8.07 12.77
N VAL A 358 33.86 -7.06 12.08
CA VAL A 358 33.75 -6.91 10.63
C VAL A 358 34.94 -7.58 9.91
N GLY A 359 36.13 -7.54 10.52
CA GLY A 359 37.35 -8.06 9.90
C GLY A 359 37.84 -7.19 8.74
N ALA A 360 38.51 -7.84 7.79
CA ALA A 360 39.03 -7.19 6.58
C ALA A 360 37.95 -6.99 5.48
N ALA A 361 36.76 -7.55 5.66
CA ALA A 361 35.65 -7.38 4.73
C ALA A 361 34.98 -6.00 4.91
N PRO A 362 34.28 -5.47 3.89
CA PRO A 362 33.40 -4.33 4.09
C PRO A 362 32.29 -4.66 5.10
N ALA A 363 32.01 -3.76 6.04
CA ALA A 363 30.86 -3.94 6.93
C ALA A 363 29.56 -4.01 6.11
N PRO A 364 28.61 -4.88 6.48
CA PRO A 364 27.24 -4.72 6.01
C PRO A 364 26.76 -3.31 6.28
N THR A 365 26.08 -2.69 5.31
CA THR A 365 25.61 -1.30 5.46
C THR A 365 24.35 -1.20 6.31
N THR A 366 23.57 -2.28 6.43
CA THR A 366 22.28 -2.32 7.13
C THR A 366 22.24 -3.41 8.21
N GLY A 367 21.26 -3.34 9.12
CA GLY A 367 21.01 -4.39 10.10
C GLY A 367 21.89 -4.31 11.35
N PRO A 368 21.88 -5.33 12.22
CA PRO A 368 22.39 -5.21 13.59
C PRO A 368 23.88 -4.91 13.70
N VAL A 369 24.71 -5.46 12.81
CA VAL A 369 26.18 -5.30 12.87
C VAL A 369 26.61 -3.83 12.79
N PRO A 370 26.33 -3.07 11.73
CA PRO A 370 26.75 -1.66 11.64
C PRO A 370 26.16 -0.79 12.76
N LEU A 371 24.98 -1.13 13.28
CA LEU A 371 24.31 -0.38 14.34
C LEU A 371 24.97 -0.60 15.70
N SER A 372 25.38 -1.82 15.98
CA SER A 372 26.04 -2.15 17.24
C SER A 372 27.33 -1.36 17.43
N LEU A 373 28.01 -0.96 16.34
CA LEU A 373 29.26 -0.19 16.38
C LEU A 373 29.15 1.19 17.03
N TYR A 374 27.93 1.73 17.17
CA TYR A 374 27.67 2.94 17.97
C TYR A 374 27.98 2.73 19.47
N SER A 375 28.05 1.48 19.93
CA SER A 375 28.48 1.10 21.26
C SER A 375 29.42 -0.10 21.18
N PRO A 376 30.75 0.12 21.11
CA PRO A 376 31.74 -0.95 20.95
C PRO A 376 31.60 -2.10 21.97
N LYS A 377 31.29 -1.78 23.23
CA LYS A 377 31.08 -2.79 24.28
C LYS A 377 29.83 -3.65 24.03
N ILE A 378 28.72 -3.04 23.60
CA ILE A 378 27.50 -3.77 23.25
C ILE A 378 27.75 -4.64 22.02
N ALA A 379 28.40 -4.09 21.00
CA ALA A 379 28.77 -4.84 19.80
C ALA A 379 29.58 -6.10 20.13
N GLN A 380 30.50 -5.99 21.10
CA GLN A 380 31.30 -7.13 21.52
C GLN A 380 30.47 -8.25 22.13
N VAL A 381 29.67 -7.90 23.14
CA VAL A 381 28.80 -8.85 23.84
C VAL A 381 27.79 -9.50 22.89
N PHE A 382 27.18 -8.72 21.99
CA PHE A 382 26.22 -9.25 21.01
C PHE A 382 26.88 -10.21 20.04
N SER A 383 28.03 -9.83 19.47
CA SER A 383 28.76 -10.68 18.53
C SER A 383 29.17 -12.01 19.17
N ASP A 384 29.59 -12.01 20.43
CA ASP A 384 30.01 -13.23 21.13
C ASP A 384 28.80 -14.12 21.46
N LEU A 385 27.70 -13.53 21.93
CA LEU A 385 26.45 -14.25 22.19
C LEU A 385 25.88 -14.86 20.92
N ASN A 386 25.75 -14.06 19.85
CA ASN A 386 25.20 -14.51 18.57
C ASN A 386 26.09 -15.58 17.93
N GLY A 387 27.42 -15.43 18.00
CA GLY A 387 28.37 -16.42 17.52
C GLY A 387 28.24 -17.75 18.28
N TYR A 388 28.09 -17.71 19.61
CA TYR A 388 27.85 -18.90 20.41
C TYR A 388 26.51 -19.57 20.05
N LEU A 389 25.39 -18.83 20.10
CA LEU A 389 24.05 -19.40 19.89
C LEU A 389 23.84 -19.96 18.48
N ARG A 390 24.50 -19.41 17.45
CA ARG A 390 24.34 -19.88 16.06
C ARG A 390 25.22 -21.07 15.71
N TYR A 391 26.40 -21.20 16.33
CA TYR A 391 27.42 -22.17 15.87
C TYR A 391 27.90 -23.16 16.92
N ASN A 392 27.79 -22.84 18.22
CA ASN A 392 28.35 -23.63 19.32
C ASN A 392 27.32 -23.98 20.42
N GLY A 393 26.05 -23.61 20.22
CA GLY A 393 24.95 -23.90 21.12
C GLY A 393 24.52 -25.37 21.12
N ALA A 394 23.60 -25.70 22.02
CA ALA A 394 22.93 -26.98 22.15
C ALA A 394 21.81 -27.17 21.10
N LEU A 395 21.35 -26.09 20.46
CA LEU A 395 20.32 -26.15 19.43
C LEU A 395 20.93 -26.43 18.05
N SER A 396 20.20 -27.15 17.21
CA SER A 396 20.56 -27.29 15.81
C SER A 396 20.36 -25.97 15.07
N PRO A 397 21.10 -25.69 13.98
CA PRO A 397 20.88 -24.48 13.17
C PRO A 397 19.42 -24.33 12.72
N ARG A 398 18.75 -25.44 12.37
CA ARG A 398 17.31 -25.46 12.06
C ARG A 398 16.46 -24.95 13.21
N HIS A 399 16.66 -25.48 14.42
CA HIS A 399 15.86 -25.08 15.59
C HIS A 399 16.13 -23.64 16.02
N THR A 400 17.38 -23.18 15.90
CA THR A 400 17.74 -21.77 16.11
C THR A 400 16.96 -20.87 15.15
N GLU A 401 16.96 -21.16 13.85
CA GLU A 401 16.22 -20.36 12.86
C GLU A 401 14.70 -20.39 13.08
N VAL A 402 14.12 -21.54 13.46
CA VAL A 402 12.69 -21.61 13.80
C VAL A 402 12.37 -20.74 15.02
N ALA A 403 13.21 -20.73 16.05
CA ALA A 403 13.04 -19.86 17.21
C ALA A 403 13.13 -18.37 16.85
N ILE A 404 14.05 -18.02 15.96
CA ILE A 404 14.20 -16.66 15.42
C ILE A 404 12.95 -16.21 14.68
N LEU A 405 12.39 -17.07 13.81
CA LEU A 405 11.17 -16.76 13.08
C LEU A 405 9.98 -16.52 14.01
N VAL A 406 9.81 -17.35 15.04
CA VAL A 406 8.75 -17.15 16.04
C VAL A 406 8.95 -15.81 16.75
N ALA A 407 10.15 -15.53 17.26
CA ALA A 407 10.43 -14.29 17.97
C ALA A 407 10.18 -13.05 17.10
N SER A 408 10.75 -13.02 15.89
CA SER A 408 10.60 -11.91 14.95
C SER A 408 9.15 -11.71 14.52
N TRP A 409 8.36 -12.79 14.39
CA TRP A 409 6.95 -12.71 14.06
C TRP A 409 6.13 -12.10 15.20
N GLU A 410 6.34 -12.55 16.45
CA GLU A 410 5.55 -12.07 17.62
C GLU A 410 5.76 -10.57 17.91
N ILE A 411 6.90 -10.00 17.51
CA ILE A 411 7.18 -8.56 17.64
C ILE A 411 7.07 -7.79 16.31
N GLU A 412 6.52 -8.41 15.27
CA GLU A 412 6.29 -7.81 13.95
C GLU A 412 7.57 -7.24 13.28
N GLN A 413 8.71 -7.90 13.49
CA GLN A 413 10.00 -7.46 12.99
C GLN A 413 10.30 -7.89 11.55
N GLN A 414 9.97 -7.00 10.62
CA GLN A 414 10.09 -7.24 9.18
C GLN A 414 11.54 -7.51 8.72
N TYR A 415 12.52 -6.76 9.22
CA TYR A 415 13.91 -6.87 8.74
C TYR A 415 14.51 -8.23 9.10
N GLU A 416 14.32 -8.67 10.34
CA GLU A 416 14.83 -9.93 10.86
C GLU A 416 14.12 -11.11 10.21
N TYR A 417 12.78 -11.10 10.21
CA TYR A 417 11.99 -12.18 9.62
C TYR A 417 12.32 -12.38 8.13
N SER A 418 12.41 -11.29 7.34
CA SER A 418 12.79 -11.36 5.93
C SER A 418 14.20 -11.87 5.67
N ALA A 419 15.13 -11.70 6.62
CA ALA A 419 16.48 -12.25 6.54
C ALA A 419 16.52 -13.74 6.93
N HIS A 420 15.69 -14.13 7.89
CA HIS A 420 15.74 -15.44 8.53
C HIS A 420 14.81 -16.49 7.91
N GLU A 421 13.74 -16.12 7.20
CA GLU A 421 12.91 -17.11 6.48
C GLU A 421 13.73 -17.87 5.41
N PRO A 422 14.54 -17.22 4.55
CA PRO A 422 15.42 -17.92 3.62
C PRO A 422 16.53 -18.73 4.33
N ALA A 423 16.99 -18.28 5.50
CA ALA A 423 17.99 -18.98 6.29
C ALA A 423 17.42 -20.27 6.90
N ALA A 424 16.22 -20.22 7.46
CA ALA A 424 15.51 -21.38 7.98
C ALA A 424 15.34 -22.46 6.91
N LEU A 425 14.92 -22.08 5.70
CA LEU A 425 14.84 -23.00 4.54
C LEU A 425 16.19 -23.64 4.23
N ARG A 426 17.26 -22.83 4.15
CA ARG A 426 18.61 -23.31 3.87
C ARG A 426 19.13 -24.29 4.93
N TYR A 427 18.75 -24.10 6.19
CA TYR A 427 19.09 -25.01 7.30
C TYR A 427 18.10 -26.17 7.46
N GLY A 428 17.15 -26.33 6.55
CA GLY A 428 16.29 -27.51 6.46
C GLY A 428 15.01 -27.44 7.28
N ALA A 429 14.55 -26.25 7.68
CA ALA A 429 13.20 -26.07 8.23
C ALA A 429 12.16 -26.37 7.13
N PRO A 430 11.18 -27.28 7.36
CA PRO A 430 10.12 -27.56 6.42
C PRO A 430 9.27 -26.32 6.15
N GLN A 431 8.82 -26.14 4.90
CA GLN A 431 7.91 -25.04 4.54
C GLN A 431 6.66 -25.00 5.43
N ALA A 432 6.13 -26.17 5.82
CA ALA A 432 4.97 -26.27 6.71
C ALA A 432 5.18 -25.61 8.08
N VAL A 433 6.40 -25.61 8.61
CA VAL A 433 6.75 -24.98 9.90
C VAL A 433 6.77 -23.47 9.72
N ILE A 434 7.41 -22.99 8.66
CA ILE A 434 7.45 -21.57 8.30
C ILE A 434 6.03 -21.04 8.07
N ASP A 435 5.22 -21.75 7.28
CA ASP A 435 3.82 -21.38 7.02
C ASP A 435 2.98 -21.36 8.30
N THR A 436 3.24 -22.27 9.24
CA THR A 436 2.56 -22.27 10.54
C THR A 436 2.83 -20.98 11.32
N ILE A 437 4.07 -20.51 11.33
CA ILE A 437 4.45 -19.25 11.97
C ILE A 437 3.88 -18.08 11.18
N LYS A 438 4.21 -18.00 9.89
CA LYS A 438 3.88 -16.92 8.96
C LYS A 438 2.39 -16.57 8.93
N TYR A 439 1.53 -17.59 8.94
CA TYR A 439 0.07 -17.45 8.83
C TYR A 439 -0.65 -17.65 10.17
N ASP A 440 0.06 -17.53 11.29
CA ASP A 440 -0.44 -17.70 12.66
C ASP A 440 -1.32 -18.95 12.88
N ARG A 441 -0.93 -20.09 12.31
CA ARG A 441 -1.70 -21.34 12.40
C ARG A 441 -1.38 -22.09 13.68
N ALA A 442 -2.29 -22.99 14.08
CA ALA A 442 -1.99 -23.98 15.12
C ALA A 442 -0.86 -24.92 14.65
N PRO A 443 0.13 -25.25 15.51
CA PRO A 443 1.25 -26.11 15.15
C PRO A 443 0.84 -27.59 15.15
N ILE A 444 0.04 -27.98 14.16
CA ILE A 444 -0.49 -29.34 13.99
C ILE A 444 0.27 -30.03 12.86
N GLY A 445 0.64 -31.30 13.07
CA GLY A 445 1.32 -32.11 12.05
C GLY A 445 2.80 -31.75 11.84
N LEU A 446 3.40 -30.97 12.76
CA LEU A 446 4.83 -30.68 12.78
C LEU A 446 5.57 -31.71 13.65
N SER A 447 6.91 -31.67 13.65
CA SER A 447 7.69 -32.45 14.60
C SER A 447 7.41 -32.01 16.04
N ALA A 448 7.69 -32.89 17.01
CA ALA A 448 7.51 -32.58 18.43
C ALA A 448 8.38 -31.37 18.84
N GLU A 449 9.63 -31.31 18.36
CA GLU A 449 10.57 -30.23 18.65
C GLU A 449 10.07 -28.89 18.12
N GLU A 450 9.65 -28.81 16.85
CA GLU A 450 9.17 -27.55 16.24
C GLU A 450 7.85 -27.10 16.85
N THR A 451 6.97 -28.05 17.16
CA THR A 451 5.72 -27.75 17.88
C THR A 451 6.01 -27.10 19.23
N LEU A 452 6.99 -27.63 19.98
CA LEU A 452 7.39 -27.07 21.28
C LEU A 452 8.06 -25.71 21.14
N ILE A 453 8.90 -25.48 20.14
CA ILE A 453 9.51 -24.16 19.88
C ILE A 453 8.44 -23.10 19.60
N ILE A 454 7.48 -23.40 18.72
CA ILE A 454 6.39 -22.47 18.37
C ILE A 454 5.49 -22.20 19.59
N ARG A 455 5.08 -23.25 20.30
CA ARG A 455 4.24 -23.12 21.50
C ARG A 455 4.94 -22.31 22.59
N LEU A 456 6.22 -22.56 22.84
CA LEU A 456 7.00 -21.85 23.84
C LEU A 456 7.16 -20.36 23.49
N GLY A 457 7.53 -20.05 22.25
CA GLY A 457 7.70 -18.65 21.84
C GLY A 457 6.40 -17.84 21.93
N ARG A 458 5.27 -18.42 21.50
CA ARG A 458 3.94 -17.84 21.69
C ARG A 458 3.60 -17.65 23.17
N ALA A 459 3.80 -18.68 23.99
CA ALA A 459 3.52 -18.61 25.42
C ALA A 459 4.31 -17.49 26.12
N ILE A 460 5.59 -17.29 25.77
CA ILE A 460 6.44 -16.26 26.35
C ILE A 460 6.09 -14.86 25.83
N LEU A 461 5.98 -14.70 24.50
CA LEU A 461 5.91 -13.38 23.86
C LEU A 461 4.49 -12.86 23.69
N ARG A 462 3.49 -13.73 23.62
CA ARG A 462 2.08 -13.39 23.44
C ARG A 462 1.28 -13.51 24.73
N ASP A 463 1.40 -14.65 25.40
CA ASP A 463 0.59 -14.95 26.59
C ASP A 463 1.27 -14.51 27.88
N HIS A 464 2.58 -14.21 27.82
CA HIS A 464 3.43 -13.85 28.95
C HIS A 464 3.38 -14.85 30.12
N PHE A 465 3.15 -16.12 29.81
CA PHE A 465 3.02 -17.19 30.79
C PHE A 465 3.35 -18.54 30.18
N VAL A 466 4.18 -19.33 30.88
CA VAL A 466 4.49 -20.71 30.49
C VAL A 466 3.94 -21.64 31.57
N ASP A 467 2.97 -22.47 31.21
CA ASP A 467 2.40 -23.44 32.15
C ASP A 467 3.39 -24.58 32.46
N ARG A 468 3.18 -25.23 33.61
CA ARG A 468 4.06 -26.31 34.10
C ARG A 468 4.17 -27.48 33.11
N GLY A 469 3.10 -27.80 32.37
CA GLY A 469 3.08 -28.87 31.40
C GLY A 469 3.99 -28.56 30.22
N LEU A 470 3.79 -27.39 29.59
CA LEU A 470 4.65 -26.94 28.49
C LEU A 470 6.12 -26.84 28.91
N TYR A 471 6.41 -26.28 30.09
CA TYR A 471 7.77 -26.23 30.64
C TYR A 471 8.41 -27.64 30.73
N ALA A 472 7.68 -28.61 31.30
CA ALA A 472 8.19 -29.97 31.48
C ALA A 472 8.43 -30.68 30.13
N GLU A 473 7.57 -30.46 29.12
CA GLU A 473 7.75 -30.99 27.77
C GLU A 473 8.99 -30.41 27.06
N VAL A 474 9.21 -29.10 27.20
CA VAL A 474 10.39 -28.43 26.64
C VAL A 474 11.67 -28.90 27.33
N GLU A 475 11.70 -28.93 28.66
CA GLU A 475 12.88 -29.39 29.42
C GLU A 475 13.22 -30.85 29.07
N LYS A 476 12.20 -31.71 28.96
CA LYS A 476 12.41 -33.11 28.58
C LYS A 476 13.00 -33.26 27.18
N THR A 477 12.55 -32.45 26.23
CA THR A 477 12.95 -32.54 24.82
C THR A 477 14.33 -31.93 24.57
N PHE A 478 14.59 -30.72 25.07
CA PHE A 478 15.81 -29.97 24.79
C PHE A 478 16.86 -30.03 25.91
N GLY A 479 16.50 -30.63 27.05
CA GLY A 479 17.28 -30.54 28.27
C GLY A 479 17.28 -29.13 28.87
N ARG A 480 17.81 -29.00 30.09
CA ARG A 480 17.91 -27.70 30.78
C ARG A 480 18.75 -26.69 30.00
N ARG A 481 19.87 -27.13 29.41
CA ARG A 481 20.74 -26.27 28.59
C ARG A 481 20.02 -25.78 27.34
N GLY A 482 19.39 -26.68 26.58
CA GLY A 482 18.66 -26.30 25.37
C GLY A 482 17.46 -25.40 25.66
N LEU A 483 16.75 -25.61 26.78
CA LEU A 483 15.67 -24.72 27.22
C LEU A 483 16.18 -23.29 27.46
N VAL A 484 17.27 -23.12 28.22
CA VAL A 484 17.85 -21.80 28.49
C VAL A 484 18.33 -21.14 27.20
N GLU A 485 19.02 -21.87 26.33
CA GLU A 485 19.53 -21.33 25.07
C GLU A 485 18.39 -20.99 24.09
N LEU A 486 17.30 -21.76 24.06
CA LEU A 486 16.12 -21.47 23.24
C LEU A 486 15.43 -20.16 23.63
N VAL A 487 15.22 -19.95 24.94
CA VAL A 487 14.69 -18.69 25.45
C VAL A 487 15.67 -17.54 25.20
N THR A 488 16.98 -17.80 25.28
CA THR A 488 18.01 -16.79 25.01
C THR A 488 18.02 -16.36 23.54
N VAL A 489 17.89 -17.29 22.59
CA VAL A 489 17.74 -16.96 21.15
C VAL A 489 16.52 -16.09 20.91
N MET A 490 15.37 -16.45 21.48
CA MET A 490 14.15 -15.65 21.33
C MET A 490 14.31 -14.25 21.94
N GLY A 491 14.87 -14.16 23.14
CA GLY A 491 15.10 -12.88 23.83
C GLY A 491 16.11 -11.98 23.10
N ASP A 492 17.18 -12.56 22.56
CA ASP A 492 18.20 -11.86 21.77
C ASP A 492 17.57 -11.20 20.53
N TYR A 493 16.75 -11.94 19.78
CA TYR A 493 16.06 -11.40 18.60
C TYR A 493 14.95 -10.42 18.94
N VAL A 494 14.28 -10.58 20.09
CA VAL A 494 13.37 -9.53 20.57
C VAL A 494 14.13 -8.24 20.87
N MET A 495 15.27 -8.33 21.54
CA MET A 495 16.11 -7.19 21.87
C MET A 495 16.68 -6.50 20.62
N VAL A 496 17.25 -7.27 19.70
CA VAL A 496 17.74 -6.74 18.40
C VAL A 496 16.58 -6.11 17.65
N GLY A 497 15.43 -6.79 17.58
CA GLY A 497 14.21 -6.27 17.01
C GLY A 497 13.75 -4.93 17.60
N MET A 498 13.80 -4.76 18.92
CA MET A 498 13.50 -3.47 19.56
C MET A 498 14.44 -2.36 19.09
N ILE A 499 15.73 -2.64 18.94
CA ILE A 499 16.71 -1.68 18.39
C ILE A 499 16.33 -1.35 16.94
N MET A 500 16.05 -2.37 16.13
CA MET A 500 15.68 -2.20 14.72
C MET A 500 14.40 -1.36 14.53
N THR A 501 13.38 -1.58 15.35
CA THR A 501 12.15 -0.76 15.39
C THR A 501 12.48 0.69 15.75
N THR A 502 13.31 0.88 16.79
CA THR A 502 13.61 2.21 17.34
C THR A 502 14.29 3.11 16.31
N ILE A 503 15.19 2.55 15.51
CA ILE A 503 15.90 3.30 14.48
C ILE A 503 15.21 3.26 13.12
N ASP A 504 14.05 2.60 13.03
CA ASP A 504 13.24 2.51 11.80
C ASP A 504 14.05 1.98 10.63
N GLN A 505 14.68 0.82 10.85
CA GLN A 505 15.42 0.13 9.81
C GLN A 505 14.49 -0.31 8.68
N GLN A 506 14.72 0.24 7.49
CA GLN A 506 14.07 -0.17 6.27
C GLN A 506 14.74 -1.42 5.70
N LEU A 507 13.97 -2.20 4.93
CA LEU A 507 14.50 -3.28 4.12
C LEU A 507 15.39 -2.75 2.99
N PRO A 508 16.51 -3.43 2.69
CA PRO A 508 17.23 -3.24 1.43
C PRO A 508 16.31 -3.44 0.22
N PRO A 509 16.46 -2.66 -0.87
CA PRO A 509 15.58 -2.78 -2.05
C PRO A 509 15.54 -4.17 -2.69
N ASP A 510 16.59 -4.96 -2.52
CA ASP A 510 16.74 -6.32 -3.04
C ASP A 510 16.18 -7.40 -2.08
N ARG A 511 15.76 -7.03 -0.87
CA ARG A 511 15.21 -7.96 0.12
C ARG A 511 13.68 -7.87 0.16
N PRO A 512 12.95 -8.94 -0.20
CA PRO A 512 11.49 -8.93 -0.15
C PRO A 512 10.94 -8.87 1.29
N ALA A 513 9.80 -8.21 1.47
CA ALA A 513 9.06 -8.22 2.73
C ALA A 513 8.28 -9.55 2.93
N LEU A 514 8.87 -10.51 3.66
CA LEU A 514 8.30 -11.86 3.84
C LEU A 514 7.33 -11.96 5.01
N LEU A 515 7.48 -11.16 6.07
CA LEU A 515 6.55 -11.12 7.21
C LEU A 515 5.21 -10.46 6.84
N PRO A 516 4.05 -11.12 7.02
CA PRO A 516 2.73 -10.51 6.88
C PRO A 516 2.40 -9.50 7.98
N LYS A 517 1.58 -8.50 7.65
CA LYS A 517 0.95 -7.65 8.67
C LYS A 517 -0.09 -8.48 9.42
N ARG A 518 -0.14 -8.28 10.74
CA ARG A 518 -1.07 -8.95 11.64
C ARG A 518 -2.51 -8.44 11.49
#